data_AF-A0A553I3H9-F1
#
_entry.id   AF-A0A553I3H9-F1
#
_cell.length_a   1.000
_cell.length_b   1.000
_cell.length_c   1.000
_cell.angle_alpha   90.00
_cell.angle_beta   90.00
_cell.angle_gamma   90.00
#
_symmetry.space_group_name_H-M   'P 1'
#
loop_
_entity.id
_entity.type
_entity.pdbx_description
1 polymer ?
#
loop_
_entity_poly.entity_id
_entity_poly.type
_entity_poly.pdbx_seq_one_letter_code
_entity_poly.pdbx_strand_id
1 'polypeptide(L)'
;MHFLATVAVALARGVFVPRDAFNILGSAHLSTNGTFKSFADSCTTYSVHQLNHDAWLGASCRAHDGSQPYSSLNLNLCIANDLGKMVARDYGNFAETCNRMLIHGARPILYAFCDNGSYAEESVIDLGGFIDNDNGHVRCFSHYAA
;
A
#
# COMPACT_ATOMS: atom_id res chain seq x y z
N MET A 1 -1.41 -50.58 -27.00
CA MET A 1 -0.31 -50.41 -26.03
C MET A 1 -0.73 -49.33 -25.05
N HIS A 2 -1.30 -49.74 -23.91
CA HIS A 2 -1.78 -48.88 -22.84
C HIS A 2 -0.87 -49.13 -21.63
N PHE A 3 -0.23 -48.07 -21.12
CA PHE A 3 0.43 -48.09 -19.82
C PHE A 3 -0.45 -47.31 -18.84
N LEU A 4 -1.13 -48.04 -17.95
CA LEU A 4 -1.76 -47.51 -16.74
C LEU A 4 -0.69 -47.55 -15.63
N ALA A 5 -0.30 -46.38 -15.12
CA ALA A 5 0.54 -46.28 -13.94
C ALA A 5 -0.36 -46.06 -12.71
N THR A 6 -0.44 -47.07 -11.85
CA THR A 6 -1.05 -47.04 -10.52
C THR A 6 -0.05 -46.42 -9.56
N VAL A 7 -0.40 -45.33 -8.86
CA VAL A 7 0.38 -44.82 -7.73
C VAL A 7 -0.40 -45.07 -6.45
N ALA A 8 0.26 -45.77 -5.52
CA ALA A 8 -0.29 -46.21 -4.25
C ALA A 8 -0.40 -45.07 -3.23
N VAL A 9 -1.45 -45.17 -2.41
CA VAL A 9 -1.77 -44.31 -1.27
C VAL A 9 -0.84 -44.63 -0.10
N ALA A 10 -0.10 -43.63 0.39
CA ALA A 10 0.60 -43.72 1.66
C ALA A 10 -0.26 -43.11 2.78
N LEU A 11 -0.69 -43.96 3.73
CA LEU A 11 -1.40 -43.56 4.95
C LEU A 11 -0.39 -43.11 6.00
N ALA A 12 -0.36 -41.81 6.31
CA ALA A 12 0.36 -41.29 7.47
C ALA A 12 -0.53 -41.40 8.72
N ARG A 13 -0.05 -42.16 9.71
CA ARG A 13 -0.67 -42.31 11.03
C ARG A 13 -0.42 -41.06 11.88
N GLY A 14 -1.39 -40.76 12.75
CA GLY A 14 -1.52 -39.49 13.42
C GLY A 14 -0.54 -39.23 14.57
N VAL A 15 -0.50 -37.96 14.96
CA VAL A 15 -0.16 -37.53 16.32
C VAL A 15 -1.31 -36.68 16.82
N PHE A 16 -1.95 -37.18 17.86
CA PHE A 16 -3.02 -36.54 18.62
C PHE A 16 -2.35 -35.62 19.64
N VAL A 17 -2.55 -34.30 19.54
CA VAL A 17 -2.05 -33.34 20.54
C VAL A 17 -3.23 -32.91 21.41
N PRO A 18 -3.14 -33.02 22.75
CA PRO A 18 -4.24 -32.74 23.65
C PRO A 18 -4.67 -31.27 23.62
N ARG A 19 -5.99 -31.08 23.68
CA ARG A 19 -6.65 -29.82 24.05
C ARG A 19 -6.42 -29.60 25.54
N ASP A 20 -5.65 -28.59 25.90
CA ASP A 20 -5.82 -27.88 27.17
C ASP A 20 -5.51 -26.40 27.01
N ALA A 21 -6.32 -25.63 27.71
CA ALA A 21 -6.52 -24.19 27.58
C ALA A 21 -5.27 -23.38 27.91
N PHE A 22 -4.87 -22.52 26.98
CA PHE A 22 -4.09 -21.32 27.28
C PHE A 22 -4.99 -20.09 27.07
N ASN A 23 -5.44 -19.52 28.18
CA ASN A 23 -5.89 -18.13 28.22
C ASN A 23 -4.67 -17.24 28.01
N ILE A 24 -4.48 -16.77 26.78
CA ILE A 24 -3.68 -15.58 26.51
C ILE A 24 -4.63 -14.55 25.90
N LEU A 25 -4.91 -13.52 26.68
CA LEU A 25 -5.43 -12.24 26.21
C LEU A 25 -4.38 -11.62 25.28
N GLY A 26 -4.34 -12.10 24.05
CA GLY A 26 -3.72 -11.43 22.93
C GLY A 26 -4.84 -11.10 21.97
N SER A 27 -5.19 -9.82 21.85
CA SER A 27 -6.00 -9.34 20.74
C SER A 27 -5.25 -9.65 19.45
N ALA A 28 -5.49 -10.84 18.90
CA ALA A 28 -5.21 -11.14 17.52
C ALA A 28 -6.11 -10.21 16.72
N HIS A 29 -5.57 -9.04 16.36
CA HIS A 29 -6.16 -8.17 15.37
C HIS A 29 -6.33 -9.06 14.13
N LEU A 30 -7.59 -9.42 13.84
CA LEU A 30 -7.92 -10.12 12.61
C LEU A 30 -7.37 -9.25 11.49
N SER A 31 -6.23 -9.64 10.93
CA SER A 31 -5.83 -9.19 9.61
C SER A 31 -6.87 -9.80 8.68
N THR A 32 -7.94 -9.05 8.48
CA THR A 32 -8.87 -9.30 7.40
C THR A 32 -8.02 -9.37 6.15
N ASN A 33 -8.09 -10.52 5.45
CA ASN A 33 -7.87 -10.64 4.02
C ASN A 33 -8.86 -9.73 3.27
N GLY A 34 -8.82 -8.43 3.56
CA GLY A 34 -9.44 -7.40 2.76
C GLY A 34 -8.52 -7.26 1.57
N THR A 35 -9.02 -7.64 0.40
CA THR A 35 -8.55 -7.05 -0.85
C THR A 35 -8.38 -5.56 -0.61
N PHE A 36 -7.14 -5.07 -0.50
CA PHE A 36 -6.86 -3.66 -0.43
C PHE A 36 -7.53 -3.04 -1.64
N LYS A 37 -8.60 -2.27 -1.39
CA LYS A 37 -9.27 -1.57 -2.46
C LYS A 37 -8.41 -0.36 -2.73
N SER A 38 -7.80 -0.32 -3.91
CA SER A 38 -6.98 0.82 -4.26
C SER A 38 -7.85 2.08 -4.21
N PHE A 39 -7.33 3.17 -3.64
CA PHE A 39 -8.04 4.46 -3.71
C PHE A 39 -8.46 4.78 -5.15
N ALA A 40 -7.64 4.42 -6.14
CA ALA A 40 -7.88 4.63 -7.57
C ALA A 40 -9.18 3.99 -8.10
N ASP A 41 -9.73 2.97 -7.43
CA ASP A 41 -11.02 2.36 -7.80
C ASP A 41 -12.22 3.28 -7.51
N SER A 42 -12.01 4.29 -6.67
CA SER A 42 -13.06 5.16 -6.16
C SER A 42 -12.76 6.65 -6.31
N CYS A 43 -11.57 7.01 -6.77
CA CYS A 43 -11.15 8.37 -7.01
C CYS A 43 -11.09 8.67 -8.51
N THR A 44 -11.61 9.82 -8.92
CA THR A 44 -11.77 10.19 -10.34
C THR A 44 -10.65 11.09 -10.84
N THR A 45 -10.06 11.87 -9.94
CA THR A 45 -8.91 12.75 -10.21
C THR A 45 -7.93 12.64 -9.06
N TYR A 46 -6.66 12.44 -9.38
CA TYR A 46 -5.58 12.54 -8.40
C TYR A 46 -4.29 13.05 -9.04
N SER A 47 -3.55 13.85 -8.30
CA SER A 47 -2.29 14.46 -8.74
C SER A 47 -1.31 14.54 -7.58
N VAL A 48 -0.01 14.56 -7.92
CA VAL A 48 1.05 14.80 -6.96
C VAL A 48 1.64 16.19 -7.16
N HIS A 49 1.86 16.90 -6.06
CA HIS A 49 2.52 18.19 -6.06
C HIS A 49 3.61 18.20 -4.99
N GLN A 50 4.78 18.73 -5.35
CA GLN A 50 5.90 18.88 -4.42
C GLN A 50 6.11 20.36 -4.09
N LEU A 51 6.20 20.69 -2.80
CA LEU A 51 6.44 22.04 -2.30
C LEU A 51 7.35 21.96 -1.07
N ASN A 52 8.51 22.65 -1.09
CA ASN A 52 9.42 22.76 0.05
C ASN A 52 9.75 21.42 0.75
N HIS A 53 10.14 20.40 -0.02
CA HIS A 53 10.42 19.05 0.49
C HIS A 53 9.22 18.26 1.02
N ASP A 54 8.01 18.79 0.92
CA ASP A 54 6.77 18.04 1.09
C ASP A 54 6.20 17.56 -0.24
N ALA A 55 5.60 16.37 -0.23
CA ALA A 55 4.91 15.80 -1.37
C ALA A 55 3.46 15.51 -1.01
N TRP A 56 2.52 16.07 -1.77
CA TRP A 56 1.09 15.99 -1.50
C TRP A 56 0.36 15.24 -2.61
N LEU A 57 -0.41 14.23 -2.23
CA LEU A 57 -1.37 13.56 -3.09
C LEU A 57 -2.74 14.22 -2.90
N GLY A 58 -3.16 15.00 -3.88
CA GLY A 58 -4.53 15.51 -3.96
C GLY A 58 -5.41 14.51 -4.68
N ALA A 59 -6.61 14.23 -4.15
CA ALA A 59 -7.56 13.31 -4.78
C ALA A 59 -9.02 13.67 -4.49
N SER A 60 -9.90 13.45 -5.46
CA SER A 60 -11.36 13.49 -5.25
C SER A 60 -11.93 12.08 -5.28
N CYS A 61 -12.43 11.62 -4.14
CA CYS A 61 -12.80 10.21 -3.93
C CYS A 61 -14.25 10.07 -3.51
N ARG A 62 -14.92 9.03 -4.00
CA ARG A 62 -16.33 8.80 -3.69
C ARG A 62 -16.51 8.38 -2.23
N ALA A 63 -17.30 9.15 -1.49
CA ALA A 63 -17.77 8.85 -0.13
C ALA A 63 -19.01 7.93 -0.15
N HIS A 64 -19.43 7.45 1.02
CA HIS A 64 -20.58 6.54 1.14
C HIS A 64 -21.92 7.17 0.74
N ASP A 65 -22.05 8.49 0.89
CA ASP A 65 -23.22 9.27 0.46
C ASP A 65 -23.22 9.59 -1.04
N GLY A 66 -22.18 9.15 -1.77
CA GLY A 66 -22.00 9.40 -3.20
C GLY A 66 -21.33 10.73 -3.53
N SER A 67 -21.06 11.59 -2.55
CA SER A 67 -20.27 12.81 -2.73
C SER A 67 -18.82 12.47 -3.09
N GLN A 68 -18.10 13.45 -3.66
CA GLN A 68 -16.69 13.31 -4.01
C GLN A 68 -15.88 14.49 -3.45
N PRO A 69 -15.67 14.54 -2.12
CA PRO A 69 -14.85 15.58 -1.54
C PRO A 69 -13.42 15.49 -2.09
N TYR A 70 -12.80 16.66 -2.24
CA TYR A 70 -11.36 16.76 -2.48
C TYR A 70 -10.64 16.64 -1.13
N SER A 71 -9.57 15.85 -1.09
CA SER A 71 -8.72 15.67 0.09
C SER A 71 -7.25 15.65 -0.32
N SER A 72 -6.35 16.02 0.59
CA SER A 72 -4.91 16.06 0.34
C SER A 72 -4.10 15.33 1.41
N LEU A 73 -3.29 14.35 1.01
CA LEU A 73 -2.46 13.53 1.91
C LEU A 73 -0.97 13.84 1.71
N ASN A 74 -0.25 14.08 2.79
CA ASN A 74 1.21 14.21 2.73
C ASN A 74 1.86 12.83 2.58
N LEU A 75 2.45 12.57 1.42
CA LEU A 75 3.14 11.32 1.09
C LEU A 75 4.45 11.12 1.87
N ASN A 76 5.02 12.15 2.50
CA ASN A 76 6.13 11.98 3.44
C ASN A 76 5.74 11.11 4.64
N LEU A 77 4.46 11.03 4.97
CA LEU A 77 3.96 10.15 6.02
C LEU A 77 3.82 8.70 5.55
N CYS A 78 3.89 8.45 4.24
CA CYS A 78 3.54 7.17 3.65
C CYS A 78 4.69 6.46 2.91
N ILE A 79 5.70 7.21 2.47
CA ILE A 79 6.76 6.72 1.58
C ILE A 79 8.12 7.12 2.14
N ALA A 80 9.04 6.17 2.14
CA ALA A 80 10.46 6.41 2.40
C ALA A 80 11.29 6.21 1.13
N ASN A 81 12.45 6.86 1.09
CA ASN A 81 13.52 6.52 0.16
C ASN A 81 14.47 5.52 0.84
N ASP A 82 14.66 4.35 0.24
CA ASP A 82 15.53 3.28 0.69
C ASP A 82 16.61 3.04 -0.36
N LEU A 83 17.71 3.79 -0.25
CA LEU A 83 18.86 3.75 -1.18
C LEU A 83 18.44 3.92 -2.65
N GLY A 84 17.71 4.99 -2.95
CA GLY A 84 17.23 5.31 -4.30
C GLY A 84 15.90 4.67 -4.65
N LYS A 85 15.31 3.86 -3.76
CA LYS A 85 14.04 3.14 -4.01
C LYS A 85 12.94 3.63 -3.09
N MET A 86 11.83 4.05 -3.68
CA MET A 86 10.60 4.36 -2.93
C MET A 86 9.99 3.07 -2.37
N VAL A 87 9.72 3.09 -1.06
CA VAL A 87 9.05 2.00 -0.35
C VAL A 87 7.95 2.54 0.54
N ALA A 88 6.85 1.79 0.68
CA ALA A 88 5.79 2.13 1.61
C ALA A 88 6.32 2.01 3.04
N ARG A 89 6.33 3.12 3.79
CA ARG A 89 6.84 3.17 5.16
C ARG A 89 6.22 4.35 5.90
N ASP A 90 5.74 4.07 7.10
CA ASP A 90 5.19 5.09 7.99
C ASP A 90 6.27 6.12 8.36
N TYR A 91 5.93 7.41 8.28
CA TYR A 91 6.86 8.54 8.50
C TYR A 91 8.16 8.47 7.68
N GLY A 92 8.06 8.10 6.40
CA GLY A 92 9.23 7.83 5.57
C GLY A 92 10.00 9.05 5.03
N ASN A 93 9.37 10.22 4.93
CA ASN A 93 9.97 11.49 4.48
C ASN A 93 10.75 11.40 3.15
N PHE A 94 10.26 10.62 2.18
CA PHE A 94 10.98 10.42 0.91
C PHE A 94 11.25 11.71 0.14
N ALA A 95 10.37 12.72 0.23
CA ALA A 95 10.48 13.94 -0.58
C ALA A 95 11.65 14.87 -0.17
N GLU A 96 12.33 14.55 0.94
CA GLU A 96 13.62 15.14 1.31
C GLU A 96 14.72 14.80 0.31
N THR A 97 14.67 13.59 -0.26
CA THR A 97 15.72 13.04 -1.14
C THR A 97 15.18 12.60 -2.50
N CYS A 98 13.87 12.69 -2.73
CA CYS A 98 13.21 12.41 -3.99
C CYS A 98 12.58 13.67 -4.58
N ASN A 99 12.70 13.87 -5.90
CA ASN A 99 12.14 15.00 -6.61
C ASN A 99 11.56 14.61 -7.98
N ARG A 100 11.05 15.60 -8.73
CA ARG A 100 10.48 15.43 -10.09
C ARG A 100 9.37 14.36 -10.12
N MET A 101 8.45 14.50 -9.18
CA MET A 101 7.36 13.56 -8.98
C MET A 101 6.32 13.66 -10.07
N LEU A 102 5.83 12.51 -10.53
CA LEU A 102 4.78 12.41 -11.54
C LEU A 102 3.91 11.19 -11.30
N ILE A 103 2.61 11.35 -11.49
CA ILE A 103 1.66 10.24 -11.58
C ILE A 103 1.14 10.16 -13.02
N HIS A 104 1.18 8.96 -13.60
CA HIS A 104 0.76 8.75 -14.99
C HIS A 104 -0.68 8.24 -15.10
N GLY A 105 -1.54 9.11 -15.65
CA GLY A 105 -2.88 8.74 -16.13
C GLY A 105 -3.81 8.24 -15.02
N ALA A 106 -4.52 7.15 -15.30
CA ALA A 106 -5.52 6.57 -14.40
C ALA A 106 -4.95 5.47 -13.48
N ARG A 107 -3.62 5.29 -13.44
CA ARG A 107 -2.99 4.29 -12.57
C ARG A 107 -2.35 4.97 -11.35
N PRO A 108 -2.45 4.37 -10.16
CA PRO A 108 -1.86 4.91 -8.93
C PRO A 108 -0.34 4.67 -8.87
N ILE A 109 0.39 4.86 -9.97
CA ILE A 109 1.84 4.67 -10.02
C ILE A 109 2.53 6.03 -9.91
N LEU A 110 3.35 6.18 -8.88
CA LEU A 110 4.19 7.35 -8.65
C LEU A 110 5.61 7.09 -9.16
N TYR A 111 6.09 8.02 -9.97
CA TYR A 111 7.45 8.10 -10.47
C TYR A 111 8.16 9.27 -9.78
N ALA A 112 9.42 9.10 -9.41
CA ALA A 112 10.27 10.15 -8.86
C ALA A 112 11.75 9.84 -9.12
N PHE A 113 12.61 10.85 -8.99
CA PHE A 113 14.06 10.66 -8.95
C PHE A 113 14.54 10.74 -7.51
N CYS A 114 15.09 9.66 -6.99
CA CYS A 114 15.50 9.51 -5.58
C CYS A 114 17.01 9.36 -5.46
N ASP A 115 17.61 10.06 -4.51
CA ASP A 115 19.04 9.95 -4.21
C ASP A 115 19.36 8.60 -3.54
N ASN A 116 20.35 7.88 -4.08
CA ASN A 116 20.87 6.64 -3.51
C ASN A 116 22.14 6.84 -2.65
N GLY A 117 22.54 8.08 -2.40
CA GLY A 117 23.76 8.49 -1.71
C GLY A 117 24.92 8.81 -2.65
N SER A 118 24.75 8.68 -3.97
CA SER A 118 25.74 9.04 -4.98
C SER A 118 25.13 9.88 -6.10
N TYR A 119 23.98 9.47 -6.61
CA TYR A 119 23.24 10.20 -7.63
C TYR A 119 21.74 9.92 -7.49
N ALA A 120 20.93 10.80 -8.09
CA ALA A 120 19.50 10.59 -8.18
C ALA A 120 19.18 9.61 -9.32
N GLU A 121 18.39 8.58 -9.04
CA GLU A 121 17.93 7.60 -10.02
C GLU A 121 16.40 7.51 -10.04
N GLU A 122 15.85 7.05 -11.16
CA GLU A 122 14.40 6.88 -11.29
C GLU A 122 13.92 5.74 -10.38
N SER A 123 12.89 6.04 -9.59
CA SER A 123 12.18 5.11 -8.74
C SER A 123 10.70 5.13 -9.05
N VAL A 124 10.05 3.98 -8.84
CA VAL A 124 8.63 3.76 -9.12
C VAL A 124 7.99 3.06 -7.93
N ILE A 125 6.80 3.51 -7.54
CA ILE A 125 6.01 2.85 -6.49
C ILE A 125 4.53 2.81 -6.86
N ASP A 126 3.89 1.68 -6.58
CA ASP A 126 2.43 1.52 -6.71
C ASP A 126 1.74 1.97 -5.41
N LEU A 127 1.11 3.14 -5.45
CA LEU A 127 0.36 3.70 -4.34
C LEU A 127 -0.91 2.88 -4.03
N GLY A 128 -1.45 2.17 -5.01
CA GLY A 128 -2.66 1.37 -4.85
C GLY A 128 -2.50 0.20 -3.88
N GLY A 129 -1.26 -0.18 -3.55
CA GLY A 129 -0.98 -1.25 -2.58
C GLY A 129 -1.08 -0.83 -1.11
N PHE A 130 -1.11 0.48 -0.81
CA PHE A 130 -1.07 0.96 0.59
C PHE A 130 -1.82 2.28 0.85
N ILE A 131 -2.29 2.97 -0.20
CA ILE A 131 -3.19 4.12 -0.10
C ILE A 131 -4.62 3.66 -0.38
N ASP A 132 -5.51 4.01 0.52
CA ASP A 132 -6.93 3.63 0.50
C ASP A 132 -7.81 4.89 0.56
N ASN A 133 -9.10 4.74 0.22
CA ASN A 133 -10.12 5.76 0.37
C ASN A 133 -11.02 5.40 1.57
N ASP A 134 -10.98 6.24 2.60
CA ASP A 134 -11.87 6.15 3.75
C ASP A 134 -12.93 7.26 3.68
N ASN A 135 -14.14 6.86 3.28
CA ASN A 135 -15.30 7.74 3.15
C ASN A 135 -15.01 9.08 2.44
N GLY A 136 -14.36 9.03 1.28
CA GLY A 136 -14.02 10.18 0.45
C GLY A 136 -12.65 10.80 0.74
N HIS A 137 -11.93 10.34 1.76
CA HIS A 137 -10.63 10.87 2.15
C HIS A 137 -9.53 9.84 1.90
N VAL A 138 -8.49 10.23 1.17
CA VAL A 138 -7.34 9.33 0.99
C VAL A 138 -6.56 9.19 2.29
N ARG A 139 -6.08 7.98 2.57
CA ARG A 139 -5.30 7.67 3.76
C ARG A 139 -4.21 6.65 3.48
N CYS A 140 -3.19 6.64 4.31
CA CYS A 140 -2.16 5.61 4.35
C CYS A 140 -1.87 5.29 5.81
N PHE A 141 -1.66 4.01 6.16
CA PHE A 141 -1.44 3.61 7.56
C PHE A 141 -2.50 4.23 8.50
N SER A 142 -2.06 5.06 9.47
CA SER A 142 -2.89 5.81 10.42
C SER A 142 -3.01 7.31 10.08
N HIS A 143 -2.57 7.72 8.89
CA HIS A 143 -2.57 9.11 8.43
C HIS A 143 -3.72 9.39 7.49
N TYR A 144 -4.44 10.46 7.77
CA TYR A 144 -5.59 10.89 7.00
C TYR A 144 -5.27 12.16 6.23
N ALA A 145 -5.84 12.25 5.04
CA ALA A 145 -5.89 13.51 4.31
C ALA A 145 -6.64 14.59 5.11
N ALA A 146 -6.18 15.81 4.96
CA ALA A 146 -6.88 17.01 5.42
C ALA A 146 -7.91 17.48 4.39
#